data_AF-A0AAI8XLU6-F1
#
_entry.id   AF-A0AAI8XLU6-F1
#
_cell.length_a   1.000
_cell.length_b   1.000
_cell.length_c   1.000
_cell.angle_alpha   90.00
_cell.angle_beta   90.00
_cell.angle_gamma   90.00
#
_symmetry.space_group_name_H-M   'P 1'
#
loop_
_entity.id
_entity.type
_entity.pdbx_description
1 polymer ?
#
loop_
_entity_poly.entity_id
_entity_poly.type
_entity_poly.pdbx_seq_one_letter_code
_entity_poly.pdbx_strand_id
1 'polypeptide(L)'
;MRGRWTGRLAVFVGVLLAVAVVALGAVGGSMYWNRVETHAEQQTRDALPDLAKDQIPAILGFDYQTIRASSIQAYQLMTPEFRKQYEDESNKTIIPQALDRQVISQVNVVGVGMLTAQRNSGSVLVFMNRTLTDKSKQPLYDGSRLQVDYQKIDGRWLINAINLV
;
A
#
# COMPACT_ATOMS: atom_id res chain seq x y z
N MET A 1 16.79 5.55 -69.30
CA MET A 1 16.01 6.23 -68.24
C MET A 1 15.30 5.29 -67.23
N ARG A 2 15.51 3.97 -67.24
CA ARG A 2 14.82 3.00 -66.33
C ARG A 2 15.41 2.86 -64.91
N GLY A 3 16.68 3.23 -64.67
CA GLY A 3 17.35 3.00 -63.38
C GLY A 3 17.01 3.99 -62.24
N ARG A 4 16.47 5.18 -62.56
CA ARG A 4 16.09 6.19 -61.54
C ARG A 4 14.75 5.89 -60.87
N TRP A 5 13.88 5.12 -61.52
CA TRP A 5 12.56 4.74 -60.99
C TRP A 5 12.67 3.54 -60.04
N THR A 6 13.50 2.55 -60.36
CA THR A 6 13.75 1.39 -59.50
C THR A 6 14.45 1.76 -58.18
N GLY A 7 15.42 2.69 -58.22
CA GLY A 7 16.10 3.17 -57.01
C GLY A 7 15.16 3.96 -56.07
N ARG A 8 14.26 4.78 -56.60
CA ARG A 8 13.26 5.52 -55.78
C ARG A 8 12.23 4.58 -55.17
N LEU A 9 11.82 3.54 -55.90
CA LEU A 9 10.92 2.51 -55.39
C LEU A 9 11.56 1.71 -54.24
N ALA A 10 12.83 1.33 -54.38
CA ALA A 10 13.56 0.60 -53.35
C ALA A 10 13.73 1.42 -52.06
N VAL A 11 14.04 2.72 -52.17
CA VAL A 11 14.09 3.63 -51.02
C VAL A 11 12.73 3.78 -50.36
N PHE A 12 11.65 3.92 -51.13
CA PHE A 12 10.30 4.05 -50.59
C PHE A 12 9.86 2.79 -49.83
N VAL A 13 10.12 1.60 -50.39
CA VAL A 13 9.86 0.32 -49.73
C VAL A 13 10.70 0.17 -48.46
N GLY A 14 11.98 0.56 -48.49
CA GLY A 14 12.85 0.55 -47.32
C GLY A 14 12.34 1.44 -46.19
N VAL A 15 11.89 2.67 -46.52
CA VAL A 15 11.29 3.59 -45.54
C VAL A 15 9.99 3.03 -44.97
N LEU A 16 9.11 2.47 -45.81
CA LEU A 16 7.87 1.83 -45.35
C LEU A 16 8.13 0.66 -44.39
N LEU A 17 9.12 -0.19 -44.70
CA LEU A 17 9.49 -1.31 -43.84
C LEU A 17 10.07 -0.82 -42.50
N ALA A 18 10.91 0.21 -42.51
CA ALA A 18 11.45 0.81 -41.29
C ALA A 18 10.32 1.38 -40.40
N VAL A 19 9.36 2.11 -41.01
CA VAL A 19 8.18 2.62 -40.30
C VAL A 19 7.34 1.48 -39.73
N ALA A 20 7.12 0.41 -40.50
CA ALA A 20 6.36 -0.76 -40.03
C ALA A 20 7.04 -1.44 -38.83
N VAL A 21 8.37 -1.60 -38.83
CA VAL A 21 9.11 -2.18 -37.70
C VAL A 21 9.01 -1.29 -36.46
N VAL A 22 9.16 0.03 -36.60
CA VAL A 22 9.00 0.98 -35.48
C VAL A 22 7.57 0.93 -34.93
N ALA A 23 6.57 0.91 -35.80
CA ALA A 23 5.17 0.82 -35.40
C ALA A 23 4.87 -0.48 -34.64
N LEU A 24 5.36 -1.62 -35.14
CA LEU A 24 5.22 -2.92 -34.45
C LEU A 24 5.94 -2.94 -33.10
N GLY A 25 7.14 -2.36 -33.02
CA GLY A 25 7.87 -2.22 -31.75
C GLY A 25 7.12 -1.36 -30.73
N ALA A 26 6.54 -0.24 -31.18
CA ALA A 26 5.73 0.63 -30.32
C ALA A 26 4.47 -0.08 -29.81
N VAL A 27 3.73 -0.77 -30.70
CA VAL A 27 2.53 -1.54 -30.32
C VAL A 27 2.88 -2.68 -29.38
N GLY A 28 3.90 -3.49 -29.71
CA GLY A 28 4.35 -4.59 -28.88
C GLY A 28 4.84 -4.13 -27.51
N GLY A 29 5.61 -3.06 -27.46
CA GLY A 29 6.08 -2.44 -26.22
C GLY A 29 4.93 -1.92 -25.36
N SER A 30 3.95 -1.24 -25.97
CA SER A 30 2.76 -0.75 -25.26
C SER A 30 1.91 -1.89 -24.70
N MET A 31 1.65 -2.94 -25.48
CA MET A 31 0.89 -4.12 -25.04
C MET A 31 1.59 -4.84 -23.88
N TYR A 32 2.91 -5.00 -23.95
CA TYR A 32 3.69 -5.59 -22.87
C TYR A 32 3.60 -4.75 -21.60
N TRP A 33 3.84 -3.44 -21.69
CA TRP A 33 3.74 -2.53 -20.55
C TRP A 33 2.36 -2.57 -19.89
N ASN A 34 1.29 -2.51 -20.68
CA ASN A 34 -0.07 -2.56 -20.18
C ASN A 34 -0.34 -3.88 -19.44
N ARG A 35 0.12 -5.01 -19.99
CA ARG A 35 -0.01 -6.32 -19.35
C ARG A 35 0.71 -6.37 -18.01
N VAL A 36 1.94 -5.88 -17.93
CA VAL A 36 2.70 -5.88 -16.68
C VAL A 36 2.02 -4.97 -15.64
N GLU A 37 1.47 -3.83 -16.04
CA GLU A 37 0.75 -2.93 -15.13
C GLU A 37 -0.52 -3.57 -14.59
N THR A 38 -1.38 -4.11 -15.46
CA THR A 38 -2.62 -4.77 -15.03
C THR A 38 -2.36 -5.97 -14.12
N HIS A 39 -1.32 -6.77 -14.40
CA HIS A 39 -0.93 -7.86 -13.51
C HIS A 39 -0.46 -7.35 -12.15
N ALA A 40 0.31 -6.28 -12.10
CA ALA A 40 0.79 -5.72 -10.85
C ALA A 40 -0.37 -5.11 -10.02
N GLU A 41 -1.31 -4.42 -10.67
CA GLU A 41 -2.53 -3.93 -10.02
C GLU A 41 -3.35 -5.06 -9.41
N GLN A 42 -3.52 -6.18 -10.14
CA GLN A 42 -4.24 -7.34 -9.62
C GLN A 42 -3.53 -7.94 -8.41
N GLN A 43 -2.20 -8.11 -8.46
CA GLN A 43 -1.42 -8.56 -7.31
C GLN A 43 -1.58 -7.64 -6.09
N THR A 44 -1.65 -6.33 -6.29
CA THR A 44 -1.92 -5.37 -5.22
C THR A 44 -3.32 -5.56 -4.65
N ARG A 45 -4.35 -5.76 -5.49
CA ARG A 45 -5.73 -6.02 -5.05
C ARG A 45 -5.85 -7.31 -4.23
N ASP A 46 -5.08 -8.32 -4.58
CA ASP A 46 -5.10 -9.62 -3.89
C ASP A 46 -4.33 -9.56 -2.57
N ALA A 47 -3.27 -8.75 -2.47
CA ALA A 47 -2.39 -8.71 -1.30
C ALA A 47 -2.84 -7.75 -0.20
N LEU A 48 -3.22 -6.51 -0.54
CA LEU A 48 -3.42 -5.45 0.47
C LEU A 48 -4.55 -5.73 1.47
N PRO A 49 -5.70 -6.30 1.09
CA PRO A 49 -6.78 -6.54 2.04
C PRO A 49 -6.37 -7.47 3.19
N ASP A 50 -5.63 -8.53 2.89
CA ASP A 50 -5.19 -9.50 3.90
C ASP A 50 -4.06 -8.93 4.74
N LEU A 51 -3.12 -8.20 4.13
CA LEU A 51 -2.10 -7.47 4.89
C LEU A 51 -2.72 -6.49 5.88
N ALA A 52 -3.75 -5.75 5.49
CA ALA A 52 -4.41 -4.81 6.39
C ALA A 52 -5.17 -5.50 7.53
N LYS A 53 -5.79 -6.67 7.29
CA LYS A 53 -6.42 -7.46 8.35
C LYS A 53 -5.42 -7.87 9.44
N ASP A 54 -4.19 -8.19 9.06
CA ASP A 54 -3.15 -8.64 10.00
C ASP A 54 -2.41 -7.46 10.65
N GLN A 55 -2.05 -6.45 9.87
CA GLN A 55 -1.18 -5.36 10.31
C GLN A 55 -1.91 -4.33 11.18
N ILE A 56 -3.18 -4.04 10.91
CA ILE A 56 -3.92 -3.03 11.68
C ILE A 56 -4.10 -3.42 13.15
N PRO A 57 -4.51 -4.66 13.48
CA PRO A 57 -4.50 -5.12 14.87
C PRO A 57 -3.10 -5.09 15.50
N ALA A 58 -2.05 -5.41 14.74
CA ALA A 58 -0.68 -5.37 15.26
C ALA A 58 -0.17 -3.95 15.58
N ILE A 59 -0.70 -2.92 14.90
CA ILE A 59 -0.30 -1.52 15.09
C ILE A 59 -1.16 -0.82 16.15
N LEU A 60 -2.47 -1.04 16.11
CA LEU A 60 -3.44 -0.33 16.95
C LEU A 60 -3.88 -1.11 18.19
N GLY A 61 -3.63 -2.43 18.21
CA GLY A 61 -3.84 -3.29 19.36
C GLY A 61 -2.61 -3.31 20.26
N PHE A 62 -2.82 -3.12 21.56
CA PHE A 62 -1.73 -3.15 22.54
C PHE A 62 -2.25 -3.41 23.97
N ASP A 63 -1.35 -3.89 24.81
CA ASP A 63 -1.51 -3.92 26.26
C ASP A 63 -0.46 -2.99 26.88
N TYR A 64 -0.83 -2.21 27.89
CA TYR A 64 0.10 -1.32 28.60
C TYR A 64 1.38 -2.05 29.09
N GLN A 65 1.30 -3.34 29.41
CA GLN A 65 2.42 -4.16 29.85
C GLN A 65 3.44 -4.41 28.73
N THR A 66 2.99 -4.53 27.48
CA THR A 66 3.82 -4.92 26.34
C THR A 66 3.98 -3.82 25.30
N ILE A 67 3.33 -2.66 25.49
CA ILE A 67 3.21 -1.60 24.47
C ILE A 67 4.56 -1.19 23.88
N ARG A 68 5.61 -1.09 24.71
CA ARG A 68 6.96 -0.73 24.22
C ARG A 68 7.51 -1.74 23.21
N ALA A 69 7.33 -3.03 23.48
CA ALA A 69 7.81 -4.09 22.61
C ALA A 69 6.95 -4.21 21.34
N SER A 70 5.61 -4.13 21.48
CA SER A 70 4.71 -4.20 20.33
C SER A 70 4.86 -2.97 19.42
N SER A 71 5.12 -1.78 19.96
CA SER A 71 5.42 -0.58 19.16
C SER A 71 6.64 -0.76 18.26
N ILE A 72 7.73 -1.35 18.77
CA ILE A 72 8.94 -1.59 17.96
C ILE A 72 8.64 -2.52 16.78
N GLN A 73 7.78 -3.53 16.98
CA GLN A 73 7.35 -4.42 15.90
C GLN A 73 6.45 -3.70 14.89
N ALA A 74 5.50 -2.90 15.38
CA ALA A 74 4.60 -2.10 14.55
C ALA A 74 5.35 -1.13 13.63
N TYR A 75 6.42 -0.49 14.12
CA TYR A 75 7.24 0.44 13.35
C TYR A 75 7.84 -0.21 12.09
N GLN A 76 8.14 -1.50 12.13
CA GLN A 76 8.72 -2.22 10.98
C GLN A 76 7.75 -2.39 9.82
N LEU A 77 6.44 -2.24 10.07
CA LEU A 77 5.38 -2.33 9.08
C LEU A 77 5.17 -1.01 8.32
N MET A 78 5.88 0.05 8.68
CA MET A 78 5.69 1.41 8.17
C MET A 78 6.83 1.83 7.24
N THR A 79 6.51 2.71 6.29
CA THR A 79 7.52 3.41 5.47
C THR A 79 8.45 4.23 6.38
N PRO A 80 9.71 4.48 5.99
CA PRO A 80 10.67 5.18 6.84
C PRO A 80 10.18 6.55 7.34
N GLU A 81 9.51 7.31 6.47
CA GLU A 81 8.96 8.62 6.77
C GLU A 81 7.79 8.53 7.77
N PHE A 82 6.82 7.67 7.49
CA PHE A 82 5.66 7.48 8.36
C PHE A 82 6.05 6.90 9.72
N ARG A 83 6.98 5.94 9.71
CA ARG A 83 7.57 5.36 10.93
C ARG A 83 8.09 6.44 11.86
N LYS A 84 8.88 7.38 11.34
CA LYS A 84 9.50 8.44 12.15
C LYS A 84 8.44 9.31 12.83
N GLN A 85 7.40 9.70 12.10
CA GLN A 85 6.29 10.48 12.67
C GLN A 85 5.53 9.68 13.72
N TYR A 86 5.14 8.44 13.39
CA TYR A 86 4.35 7.59 14.26
C TYR A 86 5.10 7.21 15.55
N GLU A 87 6.42 6.96 15.46
CA GLU A 87 7.28 6.70 16.61
C GLU A 87 7.40 7.92 17.53
N ASP A 88 7.54 9.12 16.97
CA ASP A 88 7.60 10.36 17.74
C ASP A 88 6.30 10.61 18.51
N GLU A 89 5.15 10.50 17.85
CA GLU A 89 3.82 10.61 18.49
C GLU A 89 3.59 9.52 19.54
N SER A 90 3.99 8.29 19.24
CA SER A 90 3.87 7.15 20.15
C SER A 90 4.66 7.37 21.43
N ASN A 91 5.91 7.80 21.31
CA ASN A 91 6.80 8.01 22.45
C ASN A 91 6.42 9.24 23.29
N LYS A 92 5.92 10.29 22.64
CA LYS A 92 5.55 11.55 23.33
C LYS A 92 4.18 11.46 24.00
N THR A 93 3.23 10.72 23.43
CA THR A 93 1.83 10.80 23.84
C THR A 93 1.21 9.44 24.13
N ILE A 94 1.25 8.51 23.17
CA ILE A 94 0.47 7.26 23.26
C ILE A 94 1.00 6.36 24.37
N ILE A 95 2.30 6.07 24.39
CA ILE A 95 2.93 5.17 25.37
C ILE A 95 2.80 5.71 26.80
N PRO A 96 3.14 6.99 27.09
CA PRO A 96 2.97 7.53 28.44
C PRO A 96 1.52 7.46 28.93
N GLN A 97 0.54 7.80 28.08
CA GLN A 97 -0.88 7.75 28.45
C GLN A 97 -1.37 6.31 28.66
N ALA A 98 -0.95 5.38 27.82
CA ALA A 98 -1.31 3.96 27.95
C ALA A 98 -0.78 3.37 29.27
N LEU A 99 0.45 3.73 29.66
CA LEU A 99 1.04 3.29 30.93
C LEU A 99 0.35 3.92 32.14
N ASP A 100 0.10 5.23 32.10
CA ASP A 100 -0.54 5.95 33.19
C ASP A 100 -1.96 5.46 33.45
N ARG A 101 -2.76 5.27 32.39
CA ARG A 101 -4.15 4.82 32.48
C ARG A 101 -4.31 3.29 32.44
N GLN A 102 -3.22 2.53 32.32
CA GLN A 102 -3.20 1.08 32.13
C GLN A 102 -4.17 0.62 31.03
N VAL A 103 -4.04 1.24 29.85
CA VAL A 103 -4.94 1.03 28.72
C VAL A 103 -4.60 -0.28 28.02
N ILE A 104 -5.65 -1.05 27.72
CA ILE A 104 -5.63 -2.19 26.82
C ILE A 104 -6.50 -1.83 25.61
N SER A 105 -5.94 -1.91 24.42
CA SER A 105 -6.60 -1.69 23.13
C SER A 105 -6.72 -3.02 22.40
N GLN A 106 -7.96 -3.47 22.21
CA GLN A 106 -8.27 -4.68 21.43
C GLN A 106 -8.90 -4.26 20.12
N VAL A 107 -8.32 -4.68 19.00
CA VAL A 107 -8.76 -4.29 17.66
C VAL A 107 -9.18 -5.54 16.90
N ASN A 108 -10.39 -5.49 16.34
CA ASN A 108 -10.94 -6.55 15.51
C ASN A 108 -11.36 -5.97 14.15
N VAL A 109 -10.65 -6.36 13.09
CA VAL A 109 -11.00 -6.00 11.72
C VAL A 109 -12.20 -6.84 11.27
N VAL A 110 -13.30 -6.18 10.93
CA VAL A 110 -14.54 -6.84 10.48
C VAL A 110 -14.66 -6.91 8.97
N GLY A 111 -13.91 -6.08 8.24
CA GLY A 111 -13.89 -6.09 6.78
C GLY A 111 -12.85 -5.14 6.22
N VAL A 112 -12.39 -5.44 5.00
CA VAL A 112 -11.46 -4.59 4.26
C VAL A 112 -11.93 -4.49 2.82
N GLY A 113 -12.01 -3.27 2.29
CA GLY A 113 -12.33 -2.98 0.90
C GLY A 113 -11.16 -2.33 0.18
N MET A 114 -10.94 -2.68 -1.08
CA MET A 114 -9.96 -1.98 -1.92
C MET A 114 -10.47 -0.60 -2.33
N LEU A 115 -9.67 0.45 -2.14
CA LEU A 115 -9.94 1.79 -2.68
C LEU A 115 -9.16 2.01 -3.98
N THR A 116 -7.85 1.79 -3.92
CA THR A 116 -6.94 2.01 -5.06
C THR A 116 -5.92 0.88 -5.13
N ALA A 117 -5.49 0.54 -6.34
CA ALA A 117 -4.45 -0.45 -6.58
C ALA A 117 -3.59 0.01 -7.74
N GLN A 118 -2.29 0.13 -7.49
CA GLN A 118 -1.25 0.38 -8.47
C GLN A 118 -0.12 -0.63 -8.28
N ARG A 119 0.84 -0.67 -9.20
CA ARG A 119 2.00 -1.56 -9.11
C ARG A 119 2.77 -1.47 -7.78
N ASN A 120 2.99 -0.26 -7.27
CA ASN A 120 3.85 0.01 -6.10
C ASN A 120 3.14 0.82 -5.00
N SER A 121 1.84 1.07 -5.13
CA SER A 121 1.04 1.78 -4.15
C SER A 121 -0.39 1.26 -4.17
N GLY A 122 -1.12 1.53 -3.10
CA GLY A 122 -2.54 1.25 -3.06
C GLY A 122 -3.13 1.68 -1.72
N SER A 123 -4.44 1.70 -1.65
CA SER A 123 -5.17 2.12 -0.46
C SER A 123 -6.32 1.17 -0.22
N VAL A 124 -6.56 0.88 1.05
CA VAL A 124 -7.69 0.06 1.50
C VAL A 124 -8.50 0.80 2.54
N LEU A 125 -9.79 0.51 2.57
CA LEU A 125 -10.71 0.93 3.62
C LEU A 125 -10.91 -0.22 4.59
N VAL A 126 -10.51 -0.02 5.84
CA VAL A 126 -10.61 -1.00 6.91
C VAL A 126 -11.77 -0.63 7.82
N PHE A 127 -12.67 -1.58 8.02
CA PHE A 127 -13.74 -1.50 8.99
C PHE A 127 -13.31 -2.30 10.22
N MET A 128 -13.30 -1.66 11.39
CA MET A 128 -12.86 -2.32 12.62
C MET A 128 -13.72 -1.94 13.81
N ASN A 129 -13.78 -2.85 14.77
CA ASN A 129 -14.27 -2.58 16.12
C ASN A 129 -13.07 -2.56 17.07
N ARG A 130 -13.02 -1.55 17.92
CA ARG A 130 -12.01 -1.41 18.96
C ARG A 130 -12.67 -1.38 20.33
N THR A 131 -12.08 -2.12 21.27
CA THR A 131 -12.44 -2.07 22.69
C THR A 131 -11.27 -1.51 23.48
N LEU A 132 -11.48 -0.38 24.14
CA LEU A 132 -10.50 0.24 25.03
C LEU A 132 -10.91 -0.01 26.48
N THR A 133 -10.02 -0.59 27.27
CA THR A 133 -10.22 -0.80 28.71
C THR A 133 -9.12 -0.09 29.47
N ASP A 134 -9.46 0.70 30.48
CA ASP A 134 -8.48 1.38 31.34
C ASP A 134 -8.62 0.94 32.81
N LYS A 135 -7.91 1.61 33.74
CA LYS A 135 -7.99 1.36 35.20
C LYS A 135 -9.40 1.28 35.78
N SER A 136 -10.38 2.01 35.20
CA SER A 136 -11.76 1.98 35.66
C SER A 136 -12.48 0.67 35.33
N LYS A 137 -11.85 -0.18 34.50
CA LYS A 137 -12.38 -1.44 33.97
C LYS A 137 -13.69 -1.29 33.19
N GLN A 138 -14.01 -0.07 32.75
CA GLN A 138 -15.15 0.16 31.85
C GLN A 138 -14.67 0.06 30.40
N PRO A 139 -15.22 -0.88 29.60
CA PRO A 139 -14.88 -0.98 28.19
C PRO A 139 -15.57 0.15 27.40
N LEU A 140 -14.78 0.91 26.65
CA LEU A 140 -15.26 1.82 25.62
C LEU A 140 -15.20 1.11 24.26
N TYR A 141 -16.36 0.96 23.63
CA TYR A 141 -16.49 0.39 22.30
C TYR A 141 -16.54 1.48 21.25
N ASP A 142 -15.65 1.38 20.26
CA ASP A 142 -15.51 2.35 19.17
C ASP A 142 -15.43 1.59 17.85
N GLY A 143 -16.42 1.79 16.99
CA GLY A 143 -16.41 1.30 15.62
C GLY A 143 -15.78 2.36 14.72
N SER A 144 -14.68 2.03 14.06
CA SER A 144 -13.93 2.99 13.25
C SER A 144 -13.77 2.52 11.81
N ARG A 145 -13.66 3.48 10.90
CA ARG A 145 -13.28 3.28 9.51
C ARG A 145 -11.95 3.95 9.28
N LEU A 146 -11.01 3.21 8.72
CA LEU A 146 -9.66 3.70 8.43
C LEU A 146 -9.37 3.58 6.95
N GLN A 147 -8.89 4.66 6.36
CA GLN A 147 -8.14 4.56 5.11
C GLN A 147 -6.69 4.24 5.45
N VAL A 148 -6.16 3.16 4.88
CA VAL A 148 -4.79 2.71 5.05
C VAL A 148 -4.10 2.78 3.70
N ASP A 149 -3.11 3.64 3.60
CA ASP A 149 -2.32 3.82 2.39
C ASP A 149 -1.05 2.99 2.48
N TYR A 150 -0.70 2.34 1.38
CA TYR A 150 0.41 1.43 1.25
C TYR A 150 1.39 1.88 0.17
N GLN A 151 2.67 1.61 0.42
CA GLN A 151 3.74 1.73 -0.56
C GLN A 151 4.60 0.47 -0.58
N LYS A 152 4.98 0.02 -1.77
CA LYS A 152 5.88 -1.10 -1.96
C LYS A 152 7.33 -0.61 -2.04
N ILE A 153 8.13 -0.92 -1.03
CA ILE A 153 9.55 -0.54 -0.94
C ILE A 153 10.37 -1.83 -0.84
N ASP A 154 11.35 -1.99 -1.74
CA ASP A 154 12.21 -3.18 -1.82
C ASP A 154 11.42 -4.51 -1.83
N GLY A 155 10.30 -4.53 -2.55
CA GLY A 155 9.43 -5.70 -2.68
C GLY A 155 8.49 -5.94 -1.50
N ARG A 156 8.56 -5.16 -0.42
CA ARG A 156 7.69 -5.28 0.76
C ARG A 156 6.64 -4.20 0.79
N TRP A 157 5.41 -4.57 1.13
CA TRP A 157 4.32 -3.63 1.39
C TRP A 157 4.45 -3.04 2.78
N LEU A 158 4.53 -1.71 2.84
CA LEU A 158 4.63 -0.94 4.07
C LEU A 158 3.49 0.08 4.12
N ILE A 159 2.98 0.33 5.32
CA ILE A 159 1.96 1.34 5.56
C ILE A 159 2.62 2.71 5.49
N ASN A 160 2.07 3.55 4.62
CA ASN A 160 2.50 4.91 4.40
C ASN A 160 1.64 5.93 5.16
N ALA A 161 0.37 5.60 5.43
CA ALA A 161 -0.51 6.43 6.25
C ALA A 161 -1.70 5.63 6.79
N ILE A 162 -2.25 6.09 7.92
CA ILE A 162 -3.52 5.62 8.49
C ILE A 162 -4.36 6.86 8.82
N ASN A 163 -5.54 6.99 8.20
CA ASN A 163 -6.42 8.14 8.36
C ASN A 163 -7.83 7.68 8.77
N LEU A 164 -8.46 8.39 9.72
CA LEU A 164 -9.88 8.20 10.04
C LEU A 164 -10.75 8.73 8.90
N VAL A 165 -11.83 8.00 8.58
CA VAL A 165 -12.78 8.34 7.51
C VAL A 165 -14.20 8.49 8.07
#